data_AF-A0A934EIW0-F1
#
_entry.id   AF-A0A934EIW0-F1
#
_cell.length_a   1.000
_cell.length_b   1.000
_cell.length_c   1.000
_cell.angle_alpha   90.00
_cell.angle_beta   90.00
_cell.angle_gamma   90.00
#
_symmetry.space_group_name_H-M   'P 1'
#
loop_
_entity.id
_entity.type
_entity.pdbx_description
1 polymer ?
#
loop_
_entity_poly.entity_id
_entity_poly.type
_entity_poly.pdbx_seq_one_letter_code
_entity_poly.pdbx_strand_id
1 'polypeptide(L)' 'LGMPLVRKLDKDLWKVRIHLEDRIARVLFTVSAGKIVLLHGFIKKSQATPKHDLELAKDRMRSK' A
#
# COMPACT_ATOMS: atom_id res chain seq x y z
N LEU A 1 -0.42 -3.03 14.04
CA LEU A 1 -1.52 -3.30 13.08
C LEU A 1 -1.21 -4.50 12.17
N GLY A 2 -0.77 -5.66 12.68
CA GLY A 2 -0.23 -6.75 11.84
C GLY A 2 -1.19 -7.36 10.79
N MET A 3 -0.82 -8.52 10.24
CA MET A 3 -1.74 -9.26 9.37
C MET A 3 -3.05 -9.59 10.12
N PRO A 4 -4.22 -9.58 9.46
CA PRO A 4 -4.41 -9.43 8.01
C PRO A 4 -4.49 -7.98 7.50
N LEU A 5 -4.56 -6.98 8.37
CA LEU A 5 -4.84 -5.59 8.02
C LEU A 5 -3.67 -4.91 7.31
N VAL A 6 -2.46 -4.98 7.88
CA VAL A 6 -1.24 -4.41 7.29
C VAL A 6 -0.24 -5.51 6.96
N ARG A 7 0.45 -5.35 5.83
CA ARG A 7 1.56 -6.22 5.45
C ARG A 7 2.73 -5.37 4.94
N LYS A 8 3.93 -5.67 5.45
CA LYS A 8 5.19 -5.12 4.91
C LYS A 8 5.43 -5.69 3.51
N LEU A 9 5.76 -4.82 2.57
CA LEU A 9 6.07 -5.20 1.18
C LEU A 9 7.55 -5.06 0.88
N ASP A 10 8.17 -3.99 1.38
CA ASP A 10 9.58 -3.67 1.17
C ASP A 10 10.11 -2.81 2.33
N LYS A 11 11.37 -2.34 2.24
CA LYS A 11 11.91 -1.31 3.12
C LYS A 11 11.04 -0.06 3.05
N ASP A 12 10.56 0.36 4.21
CA ASP A 12 9.72 1.55 4.41
C ASP A 12 8.43 1.59 3.57
N LEU A 13 7.96 0.43 3.08
CA LEU A 13 6.76 0.32 2.27
C LEU A 13 5.83 -0.78 2.78
N TRP A 14 4.59 -0.40 3.03
CA TRP A 14 3.53 -1.28 3.53
C TRP A 14 2.28 -1.18 2.67
N LYS A 15 1.41 -2.17 2.79
CA LYS A 15 0.02 -2.07 2.34
C LYS A 15 -0.93 -2.19 3.51
N VAL A 16 -2.02 -1.44 3.47
CA VAL A 16 -3.23 -1.68 4.27
C VAL A 16 -4.33 -2.25 3.37
N ARG A 17 -5.08 -3.23 3.88
CA ARG A 17 -6.27 -3.78 3.22
C ARG A 17 -7.51 -3.05 3.72
N ILE A 18 -8.34 -2.58 2.80
CA ILE A 18 -9.60 -1.91 3.09
C ILE A 18 -10.71 -2.76 2.48
N HIS A 19 -11.65 -3.21 3.32
CA HIS A 19 -12.84 -3.92 2.85
C HIS A 19 -13.91 -2.87 2.57
N LEU A 20 -14.37 -2.84 1.32
CA LEU A 20 -15.55 -2.10 0.88
C LEU A 20 -16.66 -3.13 0.64
N GLU A 21 -17.89 -2.67 0.44
CA GLU A 21 -19.09 -3.51 0.30
C GLU A 21 -18.89 -4.73 -0.63
N ASP A 22 -18.46 -4.49 -1.87
CA ASP A 22 -18.30 -5.57 -2.87
C ASP A 22 -16.86 -5.82 -3.32
N ARG A 23 -15.86 -5.18 -2.68
CA ARG A 23 -14.48 -5.21 -3.17
C ARG A 23 -13.46 -4.90 -2.09
N ILE A 24 -12.22 -5.32 -2.33
CA ILE A 24 -11.09 -5.01 -1.45
C ILE A 24 -10.23 -3.94 -2.13
N ALA A 25 -10.06 -2.80 -1.48
CA ALA A 25 -9.06 -1.81 -1.85
C ALA A 25 -7.75 -2.08 -1.10
N ARG A 26 -6.62 -1.70 -1.70
CA ARG A 26 -5.30 -1.71 -1.08
C ARG A 26 -4.70 -0.33 -1.19
N VAL A 27 -4.16 0.18 -0.09
CA VAL A 27 -3.40 1.42 -0.10
C VAL A 27 -1.96 1.12 0.29
N LEU A 28 -1.03 1.47 -0.59
CA LEU A 28 0.39 1.45 -0.35
C LEU A 28 0.79 2.73 0.37
N PHE A 29 1.53 2.60 1.46
CA PHE A 29 1.90 3.73 2.30
C PHE A 29 3.29 3.55 2.90
N THR A 30 3.85 4.67 3.34
CA THR A 30 5.09 4.74 4.10
C THR A 30 4.86 5.54 5.40
N VAL A 31 5.79 5.45 6.35
CA VAL A 31 5.79 6.26 7.56
C VAL A 31 7.05 7.13 7.56
N SER A 32 6.91 8.44 7.74
CA SER A 32 8.05 9.34 7.94
C SER A 32 7.67 10.46 8.89
N ALA A 33 8.60 10.82 9.79
CA ALA A 33 8.40 11.85 10.80
C ALA A 33 7.08 11.68 11.58
N GLY A 34 6.75 10.44 11.95
CA GLY A 34 5.51 10.10 12.66
C GLY A 34 4.22 10.21 11.83
N LYS A 35 4.30 10.52 10.54
CA LYS A 35 3.15 10.67 9.63
C LYS A 35 3.05 9.49 8.67
N ILE A 36 1.81 9.03 8.45
CA ILE A 36 1.48 8.08 7.40
C ILE A 36 1.30 8.85 6.10
N VAL A 37 2.03 8.46 5.06
CA VAL A 37 1.88 9.02 3.70
C VAL A 37 1.31 7.95 2.80
N LEU A 38 0.10 8.18 2.30
CA LEU A 38 -0.60 7.29 1.36
C LEU A 38 -0.05 7.54 -0.03
N LEU A 39 0.68 6.58 -0.57
CA LEU A 39 1.42 6.71 -1.83
C LEU A 39 0.54 6.33 -3.03
N HIS A 40 -0.25 5.26 -2.89
CA HIS A 40 -1.06 4.76 -3.99
C HIS A 40 -2.20 3.86 -3.51
N GLY A 41 -3.43 4.12 -3.96
CA GLY A 41 -4.60 3.27 -3.71
C GLY A 41 -5.11 2.62 -4.99
N PHE A 42 -5.52 1.35 -4.92
CA PHE A 42 -6.10 0.61 -6.04
C PHE A 42 -7.10 -0.47 -5.57
N ILE A 43 -8.02 -0.87 -6.45
CA ILE A 43 -8.92 -2.00 -6.23
C ILE A 43 -8.20 -3.31 -6.55
N LYS A 44 -8.21 -4.25 -5.61
CA LYS A 44 -7.57 -5.55 -5.73
C LYS A 44 -8.20 -6.36 -6.88
N LYS A 45 -7.43 -6.58 -7.94
CA LYS A 45 -7.78 -7.51 -9.03
C LYS A 45 -7.24 -8.93 -8.82
N SER A 46 -6.12 -9.08 -8.10
CA SER A 46 -5.49 -10.38 -7.82
C SER A 46 -4.93 -10.45 -6.38
N GLN A 47 -4.51 -11.64 -5.93
CA GLN A 47 -3.93 -11.79 -4.58
C GLN A 47 -2.57 -11.09 -4.44
N ALA A 48 -1.71 -11.18 -5.45
CA ALA A 48 -0.45 -10.46 -5.49
C ALA A 48 -0.67 -8.94 -5.60
N THR A 49 0.31 -8.15 -5.17
CA THR A 49 0.35 -6.73 -5.53
C THR A 49 0.96 -6.66 -6.94
N PRO A 50 0.28 -6.10 -7.94
CA PRO A 50 0.84 -5.96 -9.27
C PRO A 50 2.16 -5.16 -9.25
N LYS A 51 3.12 -5.54 -10.09
CA LYS A 51 4.45 -4.91 -10.11
C LYS A 51 4.37 -3.42 -10.42
N HIS A 52 3.50 -3.00 -11.35
CA HIS A 52 3.33 -1.59 -11.71
C HIS A 52 2.86 -0.73 -10.53
N ASP A 53 1.88 -1.19 -9.74
CA ASP A 53 1.39 -0.47 -8.55
C ASP A 53 2.50 -0.34 -7.51
N LEU A 54 3.35 -1.37 -7.37
CA LEU A 54 4.48 -1.37 -6.45
C LEU A 54 5.55 -0.37 -6.87
N GLU A 55 5.96 -0.38 -8.14
CA GLU A 55 6.95 0.57 -8.66
C GLU A 55 6.44 2.02 -8.57
N LEU A 56 5.17 2.26 -8.93
CA LEU A 56 4.56 3.60 -8.81
C LEU A 56 4.60 4.13 -7.37
N ALA A 57 4.33 3.27 -6.38
CA ALA A 57 4.44 3.68 -4.97
C ALA A 57 5.89 3.95 -4.55
N LYS A 58 6.86 3.16 -5.04
CA LYS A 58 8.28 3.41 -4.80
C LYS A 58 8.73 4.73 -5.41
N ASP A 59 8.26 5.06 -6.61
CA ASP A 59 8.59 6.32 -7.29
C ASP A 59 8.07 7.51 -6.50
N ARG A 60 6.80 7.47 -6.07
CA ARG A 60 6.19 8.50 -5.22
C ARG A 60 6.86 8.64 -3.86
N MET A 61 7.38 7.53 -3.31
CA MET A 61 8.10 7.55 -2.04
C MET A 61 9.46 8.24 -2.17
N ARG A 62 10.13 8.15 -3.33
CA ARG A 62 11.40 8.86 -3.59
C ARG A 62 11.20 10.35 -3.84
N SER A 63 10.03 10.75 -4.36
CA SER A 63 9.68 12.14 -4.65
C SER A 63 8.95 12.87 -3.50
N LYS A 64 8.92 12.25 -2.31
CA LYS A 64 8.23 12.75 -1.11
C LYS A 64 9.05 13.77 -0.35
#